data_AF-F5BUU0-F1
#
_entry.id   AF-F5BUU0-F1
#
_cell.length_a   1.000
_cell.length_b   1.000
_cell.length_c   1.000
_cell.angle_alpha   90.00
_cell.angle_beta   90.00
_cell.angle_gamma   90.00
#
_symmetry.space_group_name_H-M   'P 1'
#
loop_
_entity.id
_entity.type
_entity.pdbx_description
1 polymer ?
#
loop_
_entity_poly.entity_id
_entity_poly.type
_entity_poly.pdbx_seq_one_letter_code
_entity_poly.pdbx_strand_id
1 'polypeptide(L)'
;PLLLGVAFLVLAERKVMASMQRRKGPNVVGILGLLQPLADGLKLMMKEPILPSSANIFIFLMAPVLTFTLALCAWAAIPFDYGMVFPDPNVGVLHLFAISSLGVYGIITAGWASNSKYAFLGALRSAAQMVSYEVSIGLLPISVILCAGSCNFSEIVLAQTRIWFVFPLFPVFLMFFIPCLAETNRAPFDLPEAEAELVAGYNVEYSAMGFALFFLGEYANMILMSSLCTLLFLGGRPPILDIPIFRVIPGSIWFSIKVLFFLFVYIWVRAAFPRYRYDQLMRLGWKVF
;
A
#
# COMPACT_ATOMS: atom_id res chain seq x y z
N PRO A 1 -1.23 16.51 -2.48
CA PRO A 1 -1.89 15.66 -3.52
C PRO A 1 -2.16 14.23 -3.03
N LEU A 2 -1.19 13.58 -2.37
CA LEU A 2 -1.33 12.19 -1.92
C LEU A 2 -2.51 11.96 -0.97
N LEU A 3 -2.74 12.83 0.02
CA LEU A 3 -3.86 12.69 0.96
C LEU A 3 -5.23 12.73 0.27
N LEU A 4 -5.38 13.57 -0.76
CA LEU A 4 -6.58 13.58 -1.58
C LEU A 4 -6.68 12.27 -2.38
N GLY A 5 -5.57 11.81 -2.97
CA GLY A 5 -5.50 10.52 -3.66
C GLY A 5 -5.96 9.37 -2.78
N VAL A 6 -5.45 9.30 -1.54
CA VAL A 6 -5.84 8.32 -0.53
C VAL A 6 -7.33 8.43 -0.18
N ALA A 7 -7.83 9.64 0.08
CA ALA A 7 -9.25 9.84 0.40
C ALA A 7 -10.17 9.37 -0.74
N PHE A 8 -9.83 9.71 -1.99
CA PHE A 8 -10.59 9.27 -3.15
C PHE A 8 -10.40 7.79 -3.49
N LEU A 9 -9.26 7.19 -3.12
CA LEU A 9 -9.04 5.75 -3.25
C LEU A 9 -10.05 4.96 -2.42
N VAL A 10 -10.36 5.39 -1.19
CA VAL A 10 -11.41 4.75 -0.36
C VAL A 10 -12.77 4.78 -1.06
N LEU A 11 -13.11 5.90 -1.71
CA LEU A 11 -14.33 6.00 -2.51
C LEU A 11 -14.27 5.08 -3.75
N ALA A 12 -13.13 5.07 -4.44
CA ALA A 12 -12.92 4.27 -5.64
C ALA A 12 -13.07 2.78 -5.32
N GLU A 13 -12.46 2.29 -4.24
CA GLU A 13 -12.61 0.93 -3.78
C GLU A 13 -14.07 0.56 -3.51
N ARG A 14 -14.80 1.40 -2.75
CA ARG A 14 -16.23 1.15 -2.48
C ARG A 14 -17.07 1.09 -3.76
N LYS A 15 -16.77 1.94 -4.74
CA LYS A 15 -17.52 1.98 -6.02
C LYS A 15 -17.18 0.82 -6.94
N VAL A 16 -15.90 0.51 -7.12
CA VAL A 16 -15.43 -0.58 -7.99
C VAL A 16 -15.85 -1.93 -7.42
N MET A 17 -15.74 -2.13 -6.11
CA MET A 17 -16.21 -3.36 -5.48
C MET A 17 -17.73 -3.49 -5.56
N ALA A 18 -18.47 -2.40 -5.36
CA ALA A 18 -19.91 -2.40 -5.51
C ALA A 18 -20.34 -2.77 -6.94
N SER A 19 -19.68 -2.23 -7.97
CA SER A 19 -20.01 -2.54 -9.36
C SER A 19 -19.75 -4.01 -9.70
N MET A 20 -18.64 -4.59 -9.19
CA MET A 20 -18.38 -6.03 -9.31
C MET A 20 -19.46 -6.89 -8.64
N GLN A 21 -20.00 -6.42 -7.51
CA GLN A 21 -21.10 -7.05 -6.78
C GLN A 21 -22.49 -6.71 -7.35
N ARG A 22 -22.57 -6.09 -8.54
CA ARG A 22 -23.82 -5.66 -9.19
C ARG A 22 -24.69 -4.72 -8.34
N ARG A 23 -24.09 -3.90 -7.48
CA ARG A 23 -24.76 -2.83 -6.71
C ARG A 23 -24.10 -1.47 -6.95
N LYS A 24 -24.82 -0.40 -6.66
CA LYS A 24 -24.24 0.96 -6.73
C LYS A 24 -23.47 1.24 -5.43
N GLY A 25 -22.27 1.78 -5.56
CA GLY A 25 -21.49 2.29 -4.43
C GLY A 25 -22.08 3.58 -3.84
N PRO A 26 -21.34 4.30 -2.99
CA PRO A 26 -21.79 5.58 -2.43
C PRO A 26 -22.21 6.55 -3.55
N ASN A 27 -23.48 6.98 -3.53
CA ASN A 27 -24.08 7.82 -4.57
C ASN A 27 -24.94 8.98 -4.03
N VAL A 28 -25.07 9.10 -2.70
CA VAL A 28 -25.96 10.10 -2.06
C VAL A 28 -25.19 11.35 -1.61
N VAL A 29 -24.00 11.18 -1.03
CA VAL A 29 -23.22 12.30 -0.47
C VAL A 29 -22.50 13.07 -1.59
N GLY A 30 -23.12 14.16 -2.05
CA GLY A 30 -22.63 14.98 -3.15
C GLY A 30 -22.90 14.38 -4.54
N ILE A 31 -22.39 15.01 -5.59
CA ILE A 31 -22.57 14.54 -6.97
C ILE A 31 -21.85 13.20 -7.14
N LEU A 32 -22.60 12.14 -7.47
CA LEU A 32 -22.09 10.77 -7.60
C LEU A 32 -21.34 10.25 -6.35
N GLY A 33 -21.57 10.78 -5.14
CA GLY A 33 -20.83 10.35 -3.95
C GLY A 33 -19.41 10.93 -3.82
N LEU A 34 -19.00 11.91 -4.63
CA LEU A 34 -17.65 12.50 -4.60
C LEU A 34 -17.30 13.14 -3.25
N LEU A 35 -18.30 13.61 -2.50
CA LEU A 35 -18.08 14.22 -1.18
C LEU A 35 -18.05 13.19 -0.03
N GLN A 36 -18.20 11.89 -0.33
CA GLN A 36 -18.19 10.84 0.70
C GLN A 36 -16.88 10.80 1.51
N PRO A 37 -15.66 10.88 0.93
CA PRO A 37 -14.43 10.86 1.72
C PRO A 37 -14.31 12.05 2.68
N LEU A 38 -14.80 13.22 2.24
CA LEU A 38 -14.84 14.41 3.09
C LEU A 38 -15.79 14.21 4.27
N ALA A 39 -16.98 13.64 4.03
CA ALA A 39 -17.95 13.36 5.08
C ALA A 39 -17.43 12.31 6.07
N ASP A 40 -16.78 11.25 5.60
CA ASP A 40 -16.16 10.24 6.46
C ASP A 40 -15.03 10.84 7.31
N GLY A 41 -14.19 11.68 6.71
CA GLY A 41 -13.12 12.41 7.41
C GLY A 41 -13.67 13.34 8.49
N LEU A 42 -14.62 14.20 8.15
CA LEU A 42 -15.28 15.11 9.09
C LEU A 42 -15.94 14.34 10.24
N LYS A 43 -16.64 13.23 9.93
CA LYS A 43 -17.24 12.36 10.94
C LYS A 43 -16.21 11.81 11.91
N LEU A 44 -15.07 11.33 11.42
CA LEU A 44 -14.01 10.77 12.27
C LEU A 44 -13.30 11.84 13.10
N MET A 45 -13.20 13.07 12.60
CA MET A 45 -12.65 14.21 13.36
C MET A 45 -13.59 14.70 14.46
N MET A 46 -14.92 14.68 14.23
CA MET A 46 -15.91 15.10 15.23
C MET A 46 -16.19 14.01 16.27
N LYS A 47 -15.77 12.77 16.03
CA LYS A 47 -15.99 11.66 16.96
C LYS A 47 -15.03 11.78 18.15
N GLU A 48 -15.56 11.59 19.36
CA GLU A 48 -14.74 11.62 20.57
C GLU A 48 -13.73 10.45 20.59
N PRO A 49 -12.45 10.71 20.88
CA PRO A 49 -11.45 9.66 21.04
C PRO A 49 -11.64 8.98 22.41
N ILE A 50 -11.78 7.67 22.38
CA ILE A 50 -11.77 6.79 23.56
C ILE A 50 -10.32 6.41 23.83
N LEU A 51 -9.80 6.80 25.00
CA LEU A 51 -8.47 6.43 25.47
C LEU A 51 -8.61 5.39 26.60
N PRO A 52 -8.09 4.16 26.42
CA PRO A 52 -8.14 3.14 27.47
C PRO A 52 -7.30 3.57 28.68
N SER A 53 -7.80 3.31 29.90
CA SER A 53 -7.07 3.62 31.14
C SER A 53 -5.87 2.70 31.39
N SER A 54 -5.88 1.51 30.82
CA SER A 54 -4.78 0.52 30.88
C SER A 54 -3.67 0.77 29.88
N ALA A 55 -3.86 1.69 28.92
CA ALA A 55 -2.93 1.93 27.82
C ALA A 55 -1.84 2.95 28.20
N ASN A 56 -0.67 2.83 27.56
CA ASN A 56 0.34 3.87 27.65
C ASN A 56 0.00 5.01 26.67
N ILE A 57 -0.53 6.11 27.20
CA ILE A 57 -1.08 7.23 26.41
C ILE A 57 -0.07 7.80 25.42
N PHE A 58 1.20 7.94 25.80
CA PHE A 58 2.21 8.54 24.93
C PHE A 58 2.46 7.68 23.69
N ILE A 59 2.70 6.39 23.89
CA ILE A 59 2.99 5.45 22.79
C ILE A 59 1.73 5.20 21.97
N PHE A 60 0.58 5.12 22.62
CA PHE A 60 -0.71 4.92 21.97
C PHE A 60 -1.01 6.03 20.96
N LEU A 61 -0.80 7.31 21.32
CA LEU A 61 -1.01 8.44 20.43
C LEU A 61 0.08 8.58 19.35
N MET A 62 1.33 8.22 19.65
CA MET A 62 2.44 8.36 18.71
C MET A 62 2.53 7.24 17.66
N ALA A 63 2.05 6.03 17.96
CA ALA A 63 2.13 4.91 17.03
C ALA A 63 1.37 5.12 15.69
N PRO A 64 0.12 5.63 15.67
CA PRO A 64 -0.58 5.99 14.43
C PRO A 64 0.13 7.11 13.66
N VAL A 65 0.76 8.05 14.39
CA VAL A 65 1.54 9.12 13.76
C VAL A 65 2.78 8.54 13.09
N LEU A 66 3.49 7.63 13.76
CA LEU A 66 4.69 6.98 13.22
C LEU A 66 4.38 6.18 11.95
N THR A 67 3.35 5.33 11.98
CA THR A 67 2.97 4.54 10.79
C THR A 67 2.62 5.43 9.60
N PHE A 68 1.87 6.49 9.84
CA PHE A 68 1.48 7.44 8.80
C PHE A 68 2.67 8.27 8.28
N THR A 69 3.56 8.76 9.15
CA THR A 69 4.74 9.52 8.72
C THR A 69 5.69 8.66 7.90
N LEU A 70 5.91 7.40 8.30
CA LEU A 70 6.73 6.46 7.53
C LEU A 70 6.13 6.20 6.15
N ALA A 71 4.82 6.00 6.05
CA ALA A 71 4.13 5.85 4.76
C ALA A 71 4.34 7.07 3.85
N LEU A 72 4.35 8.29 4.40
CA LEU A 72 4.63 9.52 3.65
C LEU A 72 6.11 9.68 3.30
N CYS A 73 7.03 9.31 4.19
CA CYS A 73 8.47 9.38 3.92
C CYS A 73 8.88 8.48 2.75
N ALA A 74 8.25 7.32 2.61
CA ALA A 74 8.51 6.41 1.48
C ALA A 74 8.25 7.06 0.12
N TRP A 75 7.32 8.03 0.05
CA TRP A 75 7.00 8.72 -1.20
C TRP A 75 8.09 9.64 -1.74
N ALA A 76 9.09 9.99 -0.93
CA ALA A 76 10.19 10.86 -1.36
C ALA A 76 10.90 10.28 -2.59
N ALA A 77 11.31 9.01 -2.54
CA ALA A 77 12.13 8.41 -3.58
C ALA A 77 11.39 8.07 -4.90
N ILE A 78 10.09 8.38 -5.03
CA ILE A 78 9.30 7.98 -6.21
C ILE A 78 9.39 9.02 -7.34
N PRO A 79 9.93 8.67 -8.53
CA PRO A 79 9.82 9.49 -9.73
C PRO A 79 8.39 9.48 -10.29
N PHE A 80 7.84 10.67 -10.51
CA PHE A 80 6.59 10.84 -11.28
C PHE A 80 6.85 11.00 -12.79
N ASP A 81 7.92 11.71 -13.14
CA ASP A 81 8.35 12.00 -14.51
C ASP A 81 9.87 12.26 -14.49
N TYR A 82 10.48 12.48 -15.66
CA TYR A 82 11.91 12.79 -15.75
C TYR A 82 12.25 14.06 -14.95
N GLY A 83 13.14 13.92 -13.96
CA GLY A 83 13.53 15.02 -13.06
C GLY A 83 12.46 15.44 -12.05
N MET A 84 11.31 14.75 -11.99
CA MET A 84 10.25 14.98 -10.99
C MET A 84 10.33 13.94 -9.87
N VAL A 85 11.43 13.98 -9.12
CA VAL A 85 11.70 13.15 -7.92
C VAL A 85 12.07 14.09 -6.77
N PHE A 86 11.76 13.73 -5.53
CA PHE A 86 12.08 14.54 -4.37
C PHE A 86 12.77 13.73 -3.26
N PRO A 87 14.05 13.94 -2.91
CA PRO A 87 15.29 13.89 -3.73
C PRO A 87 15.46 12.64 -4.60
N ASP A 88 16.45 12.63 -5.49
CA ASP A 88 16.86 11.46 -6.30
C ASP A 88 18.05 10.71 -5.66
N PRO A 89 17.83 9.83 -4.67
CA PRO A 89 18.91 9.06 -4.07
C PRO A 89 19.40 7.97 -5.04
N ASN A 90 20.72 7.86 -5.19
CA ASN A 90 21.35 6.75 -5.92
C ASN A 90 20.93 5.36 -5.39
N VAL A 91 20.46 5.31 -4.15
CA VAL A 91 20.08 4.09 -3.44
C VAL A 91 18.57 4.04 -3.15
N GLY A 92 17.74 4.48 -4.11
CA GLY A 92 16.28 4.59 -3.95
C GLY A 92 15.59 3.29 -3.52
N VAL A 93 15.95 2.15 -4.13
CA VAL A 93 15.35 0.87 -3.76
C VAL A 93 15.64 0.48 -2.29
N LEU A 94 16.89 0.64 -1.83
CA LEU A 94 17.24 0.33 -0.43
C LEU A 94 16.61 1.32 0.56
N HIS A 95 16.40 2.57 0.14
CA HIS A 95 15.68 3.55 0.97
C HIS A 95 14.24 3.10 1.26
N LEU A 96 13.54 2.55 0.27
CA LEU A 96 12.19 2.02 0.50
C LEU A 96 12.18 0.81 1.43
N PHE A 97 13.15 -0.10 1.31
CA PHE A 97 13.27 -1.22 2.25
C PHE A 97 13.58 -0.78 3.68
N ALA A 98 14.38 0.27 3.84
CA ALA A 98 14.63 0.84 5.17
C ALA A 98 13.36 1.44 5.78
N ILE A 99 12.46 2.01 4.97
CA ILE A 99 11.21 2.58 5.47
C ILE A 99 10.15 1.50 5.73
N SER A 100 10.04 0.47 4.89
CA SER A 100 9.11 -0.66 5.12
C SER A 100 9.41 -1.36 6.44
N SER A 101 10.70 -1.65 6.70
CA SER A 101 11.13 -2.29 7.95
C SER A 101 10.83 -1.41 9.18
N LEU A 102 10.91 -0.09 9.04
CA LEU A 102 10.47 0.83 10.09
C LEU A 102 8.95 0.80 10.31
N GLY A 103 8.17 0.56 9.25
CA GLY A 103 6.70 0.44 9.31
C GLY A 103 6.22 -0.67 10.23
N VAL A 104 6.95 -1.79 10.27
CA VAL A 104 6.69 -2.93 11.17
C VAL A 104 6.72 -2.49 12.64
N TYR A 105 7.68 -1.65 13.04
CA TYR A 105 7.76 -1.13 14.41
C TYR A 105 6.53 -0.30 14.78
N GLY A 106 5.98 0.47 13.83
CA GLY A 106 4.76 1.24 14.05
C GLY A 106 3.56 0.36 14.42
N ILE A 107 3.44 -0.81 13.79
CA ILE A 107 2.33 -1.75 14.04
C ILE A 107 2.53 -2.49 15.37
N ILE A 108 3.75 -2.93 15.68
CA ILE A 108 4.05 -3.60 16.95
C ILE A 108 3.82 -2.66 18.14
N THR A 109 4.30 -1.42 18.03
CA THR A 109 4.13 -0.41 19.09
C THR A 109 2.67 -0.02 19.29
N ALA A 110 1.88 0.06 18.21
CA ALA A 110 0.43 0.28 18.28
C ALA A 110 -0.28 -0.84 19.06
N GLY A 111 0.02 -2.10 18.73
CA GLY A 111 -0.56 -3.25 19.42
C GLY A 111 -0.15 -3.34 20.88
N TRP A 112 1.11 -3.06 21.20
CA TRP A 112 1.63 -3.13 22.57
C TRP A 112 1.06 -2.01 23.46
N ALA A 113 0.88 -0.80 22.92
CA ALA A 113 0.40 0.35 23.68
C ALA A 113 -1.03 0.18 24.20
N SER A 114 -1.86 -0.59 23.51
CA SER A 114 -3.26 -0.90 23.85
C SER A 114 -3.41 -1.71 25.16
N ASN A 115 -2.38 -2.48 25.53
CA ASN A 115 -2.39 -3.33 26.73
C ASN A 115 -3.58 -4.32 26.80
N SER A 116 -4.10 -4.76 25.64
CA SER A 116 -4.99 -5.93 25.56
C SER A 116 -4.31 -7.11 24.87
N LYS A 117 -4.58 -8.31 25.40
CA LYS A 117 -3.98 -9.55 24.90
C LYS A 117 -4.37 -9.82 23.44
N TYR A 118 -5.60 -9.51 23.04
CA TYR A 118 -6.09 -9.74 21.67
C TYR A 118 -5.46 -8.79 20.67
N ALA A 119 -5.40 -7.48 20.97
CA ALA A 119 -4.79 -6.51 20.08
C ALA A 119 -3.27 -6.75 19.92
N PHE A 120 -2.60 -7.11 21.01
CA PHE A 120 -1.18 -7.46 20.96
C PHE A 120 -0.90 -8.72 20.12
N LEU A 121 -1.69 -9.80 20.29
CA LEU A 121 -1.56 -10.99 19.44
C LEU A 121 -1.88 -10.70 17.97
N GLY A 122 -2.86 -9.84 17.69
CA GLY A 122 -3.18 -9.39 16.33
C GLY A 122 -2.02 -8.62 15.70
N ALA A 123 -1.43 -7.68 16.43
CA ALA A 123 -0.28 -6.90 16.00
C ALA A 123 0.94 -7.79 15.71
N LEU A 124 1.26 -8.73 16.62
CA LEU A 124 2.38 -9.67 16.43
C LEU A 124 2.21 -10.52 15.16
N ARG A 125 1.00 -10.99 14.89
CA ARG A 125 0.71 -11.78 13.69
C ARG A 125 0.82 -10.94 12.41
N SER A 126 0.33 -9.71 12.44
CA SER A 126 0.47 -8.79 11.31
C SER A 126 1.94 -8.40 11.05
N ALA A 127 2.72 -8.20 12.10
CA ALA A 127 4.14 -7.91 11.99
C ALA A 127 4.92 -9.12 11.45
N ALA A 128 4.61 -10.34 11.92
CA ALA A 128 5.23 -11.55 11.41
C ALA A 128 4.93 -11.78 9.92
N GLN A 129 3.71 -11.47 9.49
CA GLN A 129 3.34 -11.47 8.07
C GLN A 129 4.19 -10.48 7.28
N MET A 130 4.18 -9.20 7.67
CA MET A 130 4.90 -8.15 6.93
C MET A 130 6.38 -8.47 6.80
N VAL A 131 7.05 -8.81 7.91
CA VAL A 131 8.48 -9.19 7.89
C VAL A 131 8.74 -10.40 6.98
N SER A 132 7.85 -11.39 6.96
CA SER A 132 8.04 -12.58 6.11
C SER A 132 7.96 -12.23 4.62
N TYR A 133 7.03 -11.37 4.23
CA TYR A 133 6.87 -10.95 2.83
C TYR A 133 7.86 -9.87 2.42
N GLU A 134 8.37 -9.09 3.36
CA GLU A 134 9.44 -8.12 3.12
C GLU A 134 10.72 -8.79 2.60
N VAL A 135 11.03 -10.02 3.05
CA VAL A 135 12.16 -10.79 2.51
C VAL A 135 11.96 -11.08 1.01
N SER A 136 10.77 -11.53 0.61
CA SER A 136 10.46 -11.78 -0.80
C SER A 136 10.46 -10.49 -1.62
N ILE A 137 9.86 -9.40 -1.11
CA ILE A 137 9.91 -8.07 -1.75
C ILE A 137 11.36 -7.57 -1.80
N GLY A 138 12.23 -7.95 -0.88
CA GLY A 138 13.67 -7.64 -0.88
C GLY A 138 14.44 -8.35 -1.99
N LEU A 139 14.19 -9.65 -2.17
CA LEU A 139 14.96 -10.49 -3.09
C LEU A 139 14.51 -10.34 -4.55
N LEU A 140 13.21 -10.20 -4.82
CA LEU A 140 12.68 -10.18 -6.19
C LEU A 140 13.16 -8.98 -7.04
N PRO A 141 13.24 -7.74 -6.53
CA PRO A 141 13.79 -6.59 -7.25
C PRO A 141 15.26 -6.71 -7.58
N ILE A 142 16.03 -7.60 -6.93
CA ILE A 142 17.45 -7.82 -7.29
C ILE A 142 17.56 -8.24 -8.76
N SER A 143 16.63 -9.06 -9.26
CA SER A 143 16.60 -9.42 -10.68
C SER A 143 16.41 -8.21 -11.60
N VAL A 144 15.57 -7.25 -11.20
CA VAL A 144 15.32 -6.00 -11.92
C VAL A 144 16.55 -5.08 -11.85
N ILE A 145 17.18 -4.97 -10.68
CA ILE A 145 18.39 -4.18 -10.46
C ILE A 145 19.54 -4.70 -11.33
N LEU A 146 19.70 -6.02 -11.44
CA LEU A 146 20.72 -6.64 -12.31
C LEU A 146 20.49 -6.31 -13.79
N CYS A 147 19.23 -6.24 -14.24
CA CYS A 147 18.91 -5.82 -15.61
C CYS A 147 19.11 -4.32 -15.85
N ALA A 148 18.86 -3.48 -14.84
CA ALA A 148 18.99 -2.02 -14.95
C ALA A 148 20.42 -1.51 -14.73
N GLY A 149 21.24 -2.23 -13.94
CA GLY A 149 22.60 -1.82 -13.57
C GLY A 149 22.67 -0.77 -12.45
N SER A 150 21.54 -0.42 -11.82
CA SER A 150 21.46 0.63 -10.79
C SER A 150 20.29 0.41 -9.82
N CYS A 151 20.42 1.00 -8.63
CA CYS A 151 19.40 1.04 -7.59
C CYS A 151 18.56 2.34 -7.60
N ASN A 152 18.87 3.29 -8.50
CA ASN A 152 18.09 4.50 -8.67
C ASN A 152 16.82 4.20 -9.50
N PHE A 153 15.64 4.57 -9.00
CA PHE A 153 14.37 4.41 -9.72
C PHE A 153 14.33 5.14 -11.06
N SER A 154 14.94 6.32 -11.14
CA SER A 154 15.02 7.10 -12.37
C SER A 154 15.78 6.33 -13.46
N GLU A 155 16.90 5.70 -13.09
CA GLU A 155 17.73 4.89 -14.00
C GLU A 155 17.04 3.58 -14.36
N ILE A 156 16.35 2.93 -13.41
CA ILE A 156 15.55 1.72 -13.65
C ILE A 156 14.43 1.99 -14.67
N VAL A 157 13.78 3.16 -14.59
CA VAL A 157 12.76 3.59 -15.55
C VAL A 157 13.38 3.85 -16.94
N LEU A 158 14.56 4.47 -17.00
CA LEU A 158 15.28 4.72 -18.26
C LEU A 158 15.75 3.42 -18.93
N ALA A 159 16.17 2.42 -18.16
CA ALA A 159 16.55 1.10 -18.67
C ALA A 159 15.38 0.39 -19.38
N GLN A 160 14.14 0.68 -18.97
CA GLN A 160 12.91 0.10 -19.53
C GLN A 160 12.37 0.81 -20.79
N THR A 161 13.15 1.72 -21.38
CA THR A 161 12.73 2.44 -22.60
C THR A 161 12.58 1.55 -23.83
N ARG A 162 13.38 0.48 -23.95
CA ARG A 162 13.29 -0.46 -25.09
C ARG A 162 12.17 -1.48 -24.90
N ILE A 163 12.20 -2.18 -23.77
CA ILE A 163 11.24 -3.23 -23.41
C ILE A 163 10.96 -3.10 -21.91
N TRP A 164 9.70 -3.19 -21.52
CA TRP A 164 9.29 -3.22 -20.13
C TRP A 164 9.66 -4.54 -19.46
N PHE A 165 10.12 -4.49 -18.21
CA PHE A 165 10.54 -5.69 -17.50
C PHE A 165 9.41 -6.68 -17.20
N VAL A 166 8.12 -6.29 -17.31
CA VAL A 166 7.00 -7.25 -17.29
C VAL A 166 7.18 -8.36 -18.33
N PHE A 167 7.67 -8.07 -19.53
CA PHE A 167 7.73 -9.08 -20.60
C PHE A 167 8.82 -10.15 -20.38
N PRO A 168 10.10 -9.81 -20.13
CA PRO A 168 11.12 -10.80 -19.87
C PRO A 168 10.99 -11.43 -18.46
N LEU A 169 10.55 -10.66 -17.46
CA LEU A 169 10.49 -11.08 -16.06
C LEU A 169 9.04 -11.30 -15.58
N PHE A 170 8.15 -11.78 -16.44
CA PHE A 170 6.73 -11.97 -16.10
C PHE A 170 6.50 -12.82 -14.83
N PRO A 171 7.20 -13.96 -14.62
CA PRO A 171 7.04 -14.73 -13.39
C PRO A 171 7.48 -13.95 -12.15
N VAL A 172 8.56 -13.18 -12.25
CA VAL A 172 9.05 -12.34 -11.14
C VAL A 172 8.04 -11.25 -10.83
N PHE A 173 7.43 -10.65 -11.86
CA PHE A 173 6.37 -9.65 -11.69
C PHE A 173 5.19 -10.22 -10.87
N LEU A 174 4.71 -11.42 -11.21
CA LEU A 174 3.64 -12.07 -10.44
C LEU A 174 4.09 -12.41 -9.00
N MET A 175 5.31 -12.93 -8.86
CA MET A 175 5.90 -13.22 -7.56
C MET A 175 6.15 -11.95 -6.74
N PHE A 176 6.29 -10.77 -7.36
CA PHE A 176 6.46 -9.50 -6.65
C PHE A 176 5.11 -8.88 -6.26
N PHE A 177 4.11 -8.97 -7.15
CA PHE A 177 2.79 -8.41 -6.91
C PHE A 177 2.08 -9.08 -5.72
N ILE A 178 2.23 -10.41 -5.56
CA ILE A 178 1.55 -11.16 -4.48
C ILE A 178 2.07 -10.76 -3.08
N PRO A 179 3.39 -10.73 -2.81
CA PRO A 179 3.96 -10.16 -1.60
C PRO A 179 3.57 -8.70 -1.36
N CYS A 180 3.48 -7.85 -2.39
CA CYS A 180 2.99 -6.48 -2.21
C CYS A 180 1.54 -6.43 -1.67
N LEU A 181 0.66 -7.34 -2.10
CA LEU A 181 -0.68 -7.48 -1.53
C LEU A 181 -0.62 -7.92 -0.05
N ALA A 182 0.29 -8.85 0.27
CA ALA A 182 0.46 -9.35 1.63
C ALA A 182 1.05 -8.29 2.57
N GLU A 183 2.02 -7.49 2.12
CA GLU A 183 2.65 -6.43 2.90
C GLU A 183 1.67 -5.30 3.27
N THR A 184 0.71 -5.03 2.38
CA THR A 184 -0.31 -4.00 2.62
C THR A 184 -1.49 -4.50 3.46
N ASN A 185 -1.45 -5.74 3.96
CA ASN A 185 -2.50 -6.38 4.75
C ASN A 185 -3.89 -6.32 4.09
N ARG A 186 -3.96 -6.47 2.75
CA ARG A 186 -5.23 -6.39 2.00
C ARG A 186 -5.69 -7.76 1.55
N ALA A 187 -7.01 -7.91 1.48
CA ALA A 187 -7.62 -9.18 1.10
C ALA A 187 -7.11 -9.60 -0.29
N PRO A 188 -6.66 -10.85 -0.46
CA PRO A 188 -6.96 -12.05 0.35
C PRO A 188 -6.04 -12.29 1.57
N PHE A 189 -5.02 -11.47 1.78
CA PHE A 189 -3.99 -11.62 2.82
C PHE A 189 -4.21 -10.69 4.02
N ASP A 190 -5.47 -10.51 4.40
CA ASP A 190 -5.90 -9.55 5.41
C ASP A 190 -6.25 -10.27 6.71
N LEU A 191 -5.20 -10.54 7.49
CA LEU A 191 -5.26 -11.16 8.81
C LEU A 191 -5.67 -10.19 9.93
N PRO A 192 -5.29 -8.90 9.93
CA PRO A 192 -5.68 -7.95 10.98
C PRO A 192 -7.16 -7.54 10.92
N GLU A 193 -7.75 -7.42 9.74
CA GLU A 193 -9.17 -7.03 9.55
C GLU A 193 -10.10 -8.27 9.53
N ALA A 194 -9.56 -9.48 9.71
CA ALA A 194 -10.34 -10.70 9.75
C ALA A 194 -11.17 -10.80 11.04
N GLU A 195 -12.45 -10.41 10.95
CA GLU A 195 -13.46 -10.51 12.02
C GLU A 195 -13.54 -11.89 12.68
N ALA A 196 -13.19 -12.96 11.94
CA ALA A 196 -13.29 -14.34 12.39
C ALA A 196 -12.15 -14.80 13.32
N GLU A 197 -10.98 -14.13 13.31
CA GLU A 197 -9.82 -14.59 14.08
C GLU A 197 -9.51 -13.68 15.27
N LEU A 198 -9.31 -12.39 15.02
CA LEU A 198 -9.00 -11.39 16.05
C LEU A 198 -9.60 -10.06 15.60
N VAL A 199 -10.89 -9.84 15.91
CA VAL A 199 -11.68 -8.65 15.56
C VAL A 199 -10.82 -7.38 15.45
N ALA A 200 -10.48 -6.94 14.24
CA ALA A 200 -9.73 -5.70 13.95
C ALA A 200 -8.29 -5.58 14.51
N GLY A 201 -7.64 -6.67 14.95
CA GLY A 201 -6.19 -6.73 15.20
C GLY A 201 -5.62 -5.59 16.07
N TYR A 202 -4.64 -4.84 15.55
CA TYR A 202 -4.05 -3.69 16.26
C TYR A 202 -4.96 -2.45 16.31
N ASN A 203 -6.04 -2.41 15.52
CA ASN A 203 -6.98 -1.28 15.45
C ASN A 203 -8.11 -1.36 16.48
N VAL A 204 -8.23 -2.45 17.25
CA VAL A 204 -9.36 -2.72 18.17
C VAL A 204 -9.69 -1.54 19.08
N GLU A 205 -8.66 -0.95 19.68
CA GLU A 205 -8.82 0.09 20.71
C GLU A 205 -8.72 1.51 20.16
N TYR A 206 -8.32 1.65 18.89
CA TYR A 206 -8.17 2.94 18.25
C TYR A 206 -9.52 3.47 17.78
N SER A 207 -9.78 4.73 18.11
CA SER A 207 -11.01 5.41 17.77
C SER A 207 -10.73 6.75 17.08
N ALA A 208 -11.76 7.30 16.42
CA ALA A 208 -11.75 8.62 15.81
C ALA A 208 -10.52 8.84 14.89
N MET A 209 -9.66 9.80 15.26
CA MET A 209 -8.48 10.19 14.46
C MET A 209 -7.38 9.13 14.46
N GLY A 210 -7.18 8.40 15.56
CA GLY A 210 -6.17 7.33 15.63
C GLY A 210 -6.47 6.21 14.64
N PHE A 211 -7.74 5.82 14.56
CA PHE A 211 -8.24 4.89 13.55
C PHE A 211 -8.03 5.46 12.13
N ALA A 212 -8.42 6.71 11.89
CA ALA A 212 -8.26 7.35 10.58
C ALA A 212 -6.80 7.31 10.10
N LEU A 213 -5.83 7.60 10.97
CA LEU A 213 -4.41 7.61 10.64
C LEU A 213 -3.89 6.24 10.17
N PHE A 214 -4.31 5.14 10.81
CA PHE A 214 -3.95 3.79 10.33
C PHE A 214 -4.50 3.51 8.93
N PHE A 215 -5.79 3.80 8.69
CA PHE A 215 -6.36 3.61 7.36
C PHE A 215 -5.68 4.49 6.31
N LEU A 216 -5.42 5.77 6.63
CA LEU A 216 -4.69 6.65 5.71
C LEU A 216 -3.29 6.10 5.42
N GLY A 217 -2.58 5.56 6.42
CA GLY A 217 -1.28 4.92 6.25
C GLY A 217 -1.33 3.68 5.37
N GLU A 218 -2.27 2.75 5.62
CA GLU A 218 -2.46 1.54 4.82
C GLU A 218 -2.78 1.86 3.35
N TYR A 219 -3.67 2.82 3.10
CA TYR A 219 -4.00 3.23 1.74
C TYR A 219 -2.84 4.01 1.08
N ALA A 220 -2.07 4.80 1.83
CA ALA A 220 -0.86 5.43 1.31
C ALA A 220 0.18 4.37 0.90
N ASN A 221 0.35 3.31 1.70
CA ASN A 221 1.19 2.17 1.40
C ASN A 221 0.67 1.34 0.21
N MET A 222 -0.65 1.23 0.04
CA MET A 222 -1.24 0.61 -1.16
C MET A 222 -0.84 1.36 -2.43
N ILE A 223 -0.95 2.69 -2.44
CA ILE A 223 -0.53 3.48 -3.59
C ILE A 223 0.99 3.38 -3.76
N LEU A 224 1.77 3.38 -2.68
CA LEU A 224 3.22 3.19 -2.71
C LEU A 224 3.61 1.85 -3.38
N MET A 225 3.06 0.72 -2.92
CA MET A 225 3.37 -0.60 -3.48
C MET A 225 2.91 -0.73 -4.94
N SER A 226 1.77 -0.12 -5.29
CA SER A 226 1.33 -0.06 -6.68
C SER A 226 2.30 0.76 -7.54
N SER A 227 2.84 1.87 -7.03
CA SER A 227 3.85 2.66 -7.73
C SER A 227 5.15 1.89 -7.91
N LEU A 228 5.59 1.13 -6.92
CA LEU A 228 6.75 0.25 -7.03
C LEU A 228 6.59 -0.78 -8.16
N CYS A 229 5.42 -1.42 -8.25
CA CYS A 229 5.12 -2.33 -9.35
C CYS A 229 5.22 -1.63 -10.71
N THR A 230 4.75 -0.38 -10.82
CA THR A 230 4.86 0.38 -12.07
C THR A 230 6.28 0.77 -12.44
N LEU A 231 7.09 1.17 -11.46
CA LEU A 231 8.47 1.61 -11.68
C LEU A 231 9.38 0.43 -12.04
N LEU A 232 9.24 -0.69 -11.32
CA LEU A 232 10.10 -1.84 -11.51
C LEU A 232 9.73 -2.65 -12.76
N PHE A 233 8.46 -2.70 -13.17
CA PHE A 233 8.06 -3.60 -14.24
C PHE A 233 7.43 -2.94 -15.47
N LEU A 234 6.64 -1.86 -15.32
CA LEU A 234 5.90 -1.21 -16.42
C LEU A 234 6.54 0.10 -16.91
N GLY A 235 7.81 0.32 -16.59
CA GLY A 235 8.61 1.45 -17.06
C GLY A 235 8.23 2.80 -16.47
N GLY A 236 7.21 2.92 -15.62
CA GLY A 236 6.76 4.21 -15.07
C GLY A 236 6.29 5.19 -16.16
N ARG A 237 7.19 6.05 -16.64
CA ARG A 237 6.95 7.20 -17.55
C ARG A 237 6.54 6.90 -19.01
N PRO A 238 7.18 5.96 -19.75
CA PRO A 238 7.03 5.88 -21.19
C PRO A 238 5.62 5.39 -21.58
N PRO A 239 5.07 5.89 -22.70
CA PRO A 239 3.82 5.40 -23.25
C PRO A 239 3.94 3.93 -23.67
N ILE A 240 2.80 3.23 -23.77
CA ILE A 240 2.74 1.81 -24.18
C ILE A 240 3.34 1.60 -25.58
N LEU A 241 3.15 2.57 -26.48
CA LEU A 241 3.65 2.57 -27.84
C LEU A 241 4.31 3.92 -28.13
N ASP A 242 5.46 3.89 -28.78
CA ASP A 242 6.23 5.09 -29.13
C ASP A 242 5.66 5.80 -30.37
N ILE A 243 4.37 6.15 -30.29
CA ILE A 243 3.63 6.87 -31.33
C ILE A 243 3.66 8.36 -30.96
N PRO A 244 3.92 9.27 -31.92
CA PRO A 244 4.01 10.71 -31.66
C PRO A 244 2.76 11.30 -30.98
N ILE A 245 1.58 10.74 -31.22
CA ILE A 245 0.32 11.15 -30.57
C ILE A 245 0.36 10.91 -29.05
N PHE A 246 0.94 9.80 -28.61
CA PHE A 246 1.04 9.45 -27.18
C PHE A 246 2.14 10.22 -26.45
N ARG A 247 3.09 10.82 -27.18
CA ARG A 247 4.14 11.69 -26.62
C ARG A 247 3.63 13.06 -26.18
N VAL A 248 2.45 13.48 -26.65
CA VAL A 248 1.82 14.75 -26.25
C VAL A 248 1.35 14.71 -24.79
N ILE A 249 1.02 13.50 -24.30
CA ILE A 249 0.57 13.30 -22.92
C ILE A 249 1.81 13.34 -21.98
N PRO A 250 1.81 14.18 -20.93
CA PRO A 250 2.87 14.22 -19.93
C PRO A 250 3.17 12.83 -19.33
N GLY A 251 4.44 12.55 -19.05
CA GLY A 251 4.87 11.26 -18.49
C GLY A 251 4.25 10.96 -17.12
N SER A 252 4.02 11.99 -16.32
CA SER A 252 3.30 11.91 -15.04
C SER A 252 1.87 11.34 -15.15
N ILE A 253 1.18 11.59 -16.27
CA ILE A 253 -0.17 11.03 -16.52
C ILE A 253 -0.06 9.54 -16.83
N TRP A 254 0.92 9.11 -17.62
CA TRP A 254 1.15 7.69 -17.90
C TRP A 254 1.50 6.90 -16.65
N PHE A 255 2.36 7.46 -15.81
CA PHE A 255 2.65 6.89 -14.49
C PHE A 255 1.38 6.74 -13.66
N SER A 256 0.57 7.81 -13.58
CA SER A 256 -0.70 7.79 -12.83
C SER A 256 -1.70 6.76 -13.36
N ILE A 257 -1.81 6.59 -14.70
CA ILE A 257 -2.68 5.58 -15.31
C ILE A 257 -2.24 4.16 -14.94
N LYS A 258 -0.93 3.88 -14.98
CA LYS A 258 -0.38 2.57 -14.61
C LYS A 258 -0.58 2.28 -13.12
N VAL A 259 -0.42 3.29 -12.27
CA VAL A 259 -0.72 3.20 -10.83
C VAL A 259 -2.20 2.89 -10.61
N LEU A 260 -3.10 3.62 -11.28
CA LEU A 260 -4.55 3.37 -11.23
C LEU A 260 -4.93 1.97 -11.72
N PHE A 261 -4.24 1.45 -12.74
CA PHE A 261 -4.43 0.07 -13.18
C PHE A 261 -4.12 -0.93 -12.07
N PHE A 262 -2.98 -0.79 -11.38
CA PHE A 262 -2.68 -1.67 -10.25
C PHE A 262 -3.64 -1.50 -9.08
N LEU A 263 -4.04 -0.28 -8.75
CA LEU A 263 -5.04 -0.04 -7.71
C LEU A 263 -6.38 -0.72 -8.07
N PHE A 264 -6.78 -0.68 -9.35
CA PHE A 264 -7.93 -1.44 -9.82
C PHE A 264 -7.72 -2.95 -9.65
N VAL A 265 -6.53 -3.49 -9.97
CA VAL A 265 -6.21 -4.91 -9.74
C VAL A 265 -6.26 -5.26 -8.24
N TYR A 266 -5.78 -4.40 -7.35
CA TYR A 266 -5.90 -4.58 -5.89
C TYR A 266 -7.37 -4.76 -5.48
N ILE A 267 -8.24 -3.85 -5.94
CA ILE A 267 -9.68 -3.90 -5.62
C ILE A 267 -10.33 -5.14 -6.24
N TRP A 268 -9.93 -5.50 -7.46
CA TRP A 268 -10.45 -6.67 -8.17
C TRP A 268 -10.09 -7.98 -7.47
N VAL A 269 -8.83 -8.13 -7.07
CA VAL A 269 -8.33 -9.30 -6.33
C VAL A 269 -9.09 -9.43 -5.00
N ARG A 270 -9.33 -8.32 -4.29
CA ARG A 270 -10.15 -8.31 -3.07
C ARG A 270 -11.59 -8.79 -3.31
N ALA A 271 -12.18 -8.46 -4.45
CA ALA A 271 -13.55 -8.86 -4.78
C ALA A 271 -13.67 -10.31 -5.27
N ALA A 272 -12.61 -10.86 -5.87
CA ALA A 272 -12.63 -12.16 -6.53
C ALA A 272 -12.20 -13.33 -5.63
N PHE A 273 -11.25 -13.11 -4.72
CA PHE A 273 -10.60 -14.20 -3.98
C PHE A 273 -11.07 -14.33 -2.53
N PRO A 274 -11.19 -15.57 -2.01
CA PRO A 274 -11.41 -15.80 -0.59
C PRO A 274 -10.16 -15.46 0.24
N ARG A 275 -10.36 -15.24 1.54
CA ARG A 275 -9.26 -14.98 2.49
C ARG A 275 -8.43 -16.24 2.74
N TYR A 276 -7.13 -16.06 2.93
CA TYR A 276 -6.23 -17.11 3.41
C TYR A 276 -6.19 -17.15 4.93
N ARG A 277 -6.07 -18.36 5.48
CA ARG A 277 -5.77 -18.55 6.91
C ARG A 277 -4.28 -18.26 7.17
N TYR A 278 -3.97 -17.77 8.36
CA TYR A 278 -2.60 -17.43 8.78
C TYR A 278 -1.56 -18.52 8.52
N ASP A 279 -1.86 -19.77 8.91
CA ASP A 279 -0.93 -20.89 8.73
C ASP A 279 -0.59 -21.14 7.26
N GLN A 280 -1.58 -20.96 6.38
CA GLN A 280 -1.41 -21.09 4.93
C GLN A 280 -0.63 -19.92 4.35
N LEU A 281 -0.92 -18.71 4.83
CA LEU A 281 -0.23 -17.48 4.42
C LEU A 281 1.26 -17.53 4.78
N MET A 282 1.60 -17.97 6.00
CA MET A 282 3.00 -18.11 6.40
C MET A 282 3.70 -19.22 5.62
N ARG A 283 3.01 -20.33 5.34
CA ARG A 283 3.55 -21.41 4.51
C ARG A 283 3.82 -20.94 3.08
N LEU A 284 2.97 -20.08 2.53
CA LEU A 284 3.11 -19.50 1.19
C LEU A 284 4.37 -18.62 1.13
N GLY A 285 4.52 -17.70 2.09
CA GLY A 285 5.70 -16.81 2.16
C GLY A 285 7.02 -17.56 2.28
N TRP A 286 7.10 -18.59 3.12
CA TRP A 286 8.37 -19.29 3.38
C TRP A 286 8.69 -20.48 2.46
N LYS A 287 7.70 -21.08 1.80
CA LYS A 287 7.92 -22.29 0.97
C LYS A 287 7.70 -22.08 -0.52
N VAL A 288 7.11 -20.95 -0.93
CA VAL A 288 6.75 -20.70 -2.33
C VAL A 288 7.42 -19.45 -2.88
N PHE A 289 7.42 -18.35 -2.12
CA PHE A 289 8.05 -17.08 -2.51
C PHE A 289 9.51 -16.95 -2.06
#